data_AF-A0A660RCQ4-F1
#
_entry.id   AF-A0A660RCQ4-F1
#
_cell.length_a   1.000
_cell.length_b   1.000
_cell.length_c   1.000
_cell.angle_alpha   90.00
_cell.angle_beta   90.00
_cell.angle_gamma   90.00
#
_symmetry.space_group_name_H-M   'P 1'
#
loop_
_entity.id
_entity.type
_entity.pdbx_description
1 polymer ?
#
loop_
_entity_poly.entity_id
_entity_poly.type
_entity_poly.pdbx_seq_one_letter_code
_entity_poly.pdbx_strand_id
1 'polypeptide(L)'
;EWFDFWRDRYRKSFPRVVPLYEKKHGLSDEKIREILESFNRSFLDRLRFKVESELKEHKKKALEKINDEAEHLKLSAEDFHMMIITLLGLEESTFVETERKGLVVLVDPLAMELKGKFDRFASIVLESAMKAREILDRGRSHDTES
;
A
#
# COMPACT_ATOMS: atom_id res chain seq x y z
N GLU A 1 -3.85 -17.80 -16.61
CA GLU A 1 -2.82 -17.98 -15.57
C GLU A 1 -2.70 -16.69 -14.76
N TRP A 2 -2.59 -16.77 -13.42
CA TRP A 2 -2.56 -15.58 -12.56
C TRP A 2 -1.30 -14.72 -12.79
N PHE A 3 -0.17 -15.37 -13.08
CA PHE A 3 1.08 -14.70 -13.42
C PHE A 3 0.97 -13.85 -14.69
N ASP A 4 0.39 -14.38 -15.77
CA ASP A 4 0.16 -13.60 -16.99
C ASP A 4 -0.78 -12.42 -16.75
N PHE A 5 -1.83 -12.61 -15.95
CA PHE A 5 -2.70 -11.50 -15.57
C PHE A 5 -1.93 -10.41 -14.81
N TRP A 6 -1.10 -10.80 -13.83
CA TRP A 6 -0.27 -9.88 -13.07
C TRP A 6 0.69 -9.10 -13.98
N ARG A 7 1.47 -9.81 -14.79
CA ARG A 7 2.48 -9.25 -15.69
C ARG A 7 1.87 -8.37 -16.78
N ASP A 8 0.86 -8.88 -17.48
CA ASP A 8 0.42 -8.28 -18.74
C ASP A 8 -0.74 -7.30 -18.59
N ARG A 9 -1.45 -7.33 -17.45
CA ARG A 9 -2.57 -6.43 -17.17
C ARG A 9 -2.35 -5.62 -15.90
N TYR A 10 -2.18 -6.29 -14.76
CA TYR A 10 -2.18 -5.61 -13.46
C TYR A 10 -1.03 -4.61 -13.31
N ARG A 11 0.20 -5.04 -13.64
CA ARG A 11 1.38 -4.17 -13.65
C ARG A 11 1.22 -2.99 -14.59
N LYS A 12 0.54 -3.16 -15.72
CA LYS A 12 0.28 -2.07 -16.70
C LYS A 12 -0.80 -1.10 -16.24
N SER A 13 -1.74 -1.51 -15.39
CA SER A 13 -2.70 -0.62 -14.75
C SER A 13 -2.03 0.32 -13.73
N PHE A 14 -0.90 -0.09 -13.17
CA PHE A 14 -0.16 0.64 -12.14
C PHE A 14 1.35 0.75 -12.45
N PRO A 15 1.74 1.28 -13.62
CA PRO A 15 3.09 1.16 -14.16
C PRO A 15 4.15 1.95 -13.37
N ARG A 16 3.72 2.86 -12.50
CA ARG A 16 4.60 3.73 -11.71
C ARG A 16 4.82 3.25 -10.28
N VAL A 17 4.08 2.25 -9.82
CA VAL A 17 4.09 1.85 -8.40
C VAL A 17 4.33 0.35 -8.24
N VAL A 18 3.71 -0.50 -9.07
CA VAL A 18 3.95 -1.95 -9.02
C VAL A 18 5.42 -2.31 -9.30
N PRO A 19 6.09 -1.75 -10.33
CA PRO A 19 7.51 -2.06 -10.55
C PRO A 19 8.42 -1.59 -9.40
N LEU A 20 8.08 -0.47 -8.75
CA LEU A 20 8.84 0.03 -7.61
C LEU A 20 8.65 -0.86 -6.37
N TYR A 21 7.42 -1.34 -6.16
CA TYR A 21 7.10 -2.32 -5.14
C TYR A 21 7.88 -3.62 -5.38
N GLU A 22 7.84 -4.16 -6.60
CA GLU A 22 8.58 -5.38 -6.98
C GLU A 22 10.09 -5.20 -6.76
N LYS A 23 10.65 -4.06 -7.20
CA LYS A 23 12.06 -3.72 -6.99
C LYS A 23 12.41 -3.61 -5.51
N LYS A 24 11.57 -2.94 -4.72
CA LYS A 24 11.79 -2.73 -3.28
C LYS A 24 11.84 -4.06 -2.51
N HIS A 25 11.03 -5.02 -2.92
CA HIS A 25 10.98 -6.36 -2.33
C HIS A 25 11.91 -7.37 -3.00
N GLY A 26 12.74 -6.95 -3.96
CA GLY A 26 13.68 -7.82 -4.67
C GLY A 26 13.00 -8.98 -5.41
N LEU A 27 11.80 -8.75 -5.96
CA LEU A 27 10.99 -9.81 -6.55
C LEU A 27 11.42 -10.10 -7.99
N SER A 28 11.77 -11.37 -8.26
CA SER A 28 11.89 -11.89 -9.62
C SER A 28 10.54 -12.40 -10.13
N ASP A 29 10.44 -12.57 -11.45
CA ASP A 29 9.24 -13.13 -12.09
C ASP A 29 8.90 -14.54 -11.55
N GLU A 30 9.92 -15.36 -11.25
CA GLU A 30 9.75 -16.66 -10.61
C GLU A 30 9.13 -16.51 -9.22
N LYS A 31 9.63 -15.58 -8.41
CA LYS A 31 9.10 -15.38 -7.06
C LYS A 31 7.67 -14.87 -7.08
N ILE A 32 7.36 -13.96 -8.00
CA ILE A 32 6.00 -13.46 -8.20
C ILE A 32 5.07 -14.61 -8.60
N ARG A 33 5.51 -15.47 -9.52
CA ARG A 33 4.76 -16.66 -9.94
C ARG A 33 4.47 -17.58 -8.75
N GLU A 34 5.49 -17.94 -7.96
CA GLU A 34 5.32 -18.78 -6.77
C GLU A 34 4.30 -18.19 -5.79
N ILE A 35 4.37 -16.88 -5.52
CA ILE A 35 3.43 -16.22 -4.62
C ILE A 35 2.01 -16.29 -5.17
N LEU A 36 1.82 -15.97 -6.45
CA LEU A 36 0.49 -15.98 -7.07
C LEU A 36 -0.11 -17.39 -7.13
N GLU A 37 0.71 -18.42 -7.35
CA GLU A 37 0.29 -19.82 -7.36
C GLU A 37 -0.04 -20.35 -5.97
N SER A 38 0.54 -19.76 -4.91
CA SER A 38 0.21 -20.12 -3.53
C SER A 38 -1.22 -19.74 -3.12
N PHE A 39 -1.86 -18.82 -3.84
CA PHE A 39 -3.21 -18.37 -3.52
C PHE A 39 -4.27 -19.26 -4.14
N ASN A 40 -5.17 -19.78 -3.30
CA ASN A 40 -6.35 -20.46 -3.80
C ASN A 40 -7.41 -19.45 -4.28
N ARG A 41 -8.13 -19.80 -5.35
CA ARG A 41 -9.16 -18.94 -5.96
C ARG A 41 -10.25 -18.52 -4.98
N SER A 42 -10.74 -19.45 -4.16
CA SER A 42 -11.81 -19.20 -3.21
C SER A 42 -11.42 -18.16 -2.15
N PHE A 43 -10.16 -18.13 -1.73
CA PHE A 43 -9.61 -17.13 -0.83
C PHE A 43 -9.60 -15.75 -1.48
N LEU A 44 -9.11 -15.65 -2.72
CA LEU A 44 -9.09 -14.39 -3.45
C LEU A 44 -10.50 -13.84 -3.71
N ASP A 45 -11.47 -14.70 -4.02
CA ASP A 45 -12.85 -14.29 -4.21
C ASP A 45 -13.49 -13.79 -2.89
N ARG A 46 -13.20 -14.45 -1.75
CA ARG A 46 -13.65 -13.98 -0.42
C ARG A 46 -13.02 -12.63 -0.07
N LEU A 47 -11.71 -12.48 -0.29
CA LEU A 47 -11.02 -11.22 -0.06
C LEU A 47 -11.63 -10.10 -0.92
N ARG A 48 -11.87 -10.37 -2.21
CA ARG A 48 -12.50 -9.41 -3.10
C ARG A 48 -13.86 -8.95 -2.57
N PHE A 49 -14.71 -9.90 -2.17
CA PHE A 49 -16.02 -9.58 -1.60
C PHE A 49 -15.91 -8.74 -0.32
N LYS A 50 -14.99 -9.11 0.58
CA LYS A 50 -14.72 -8.37 1.82
C LYS A 50 -14.25 -6.94 1.53
N VAL A 51 -13.30 -6.78 0.61
CA VAL A 51 -12.82 -5.46 0.16
C VAL A 51 -13.95 -4.65 -0.47
N GLU A 52 -14.78 -5.24 -1.34
CA GLU A 52 -15.89 -4.51 -1.99
C GLU A 52 -16.98 -4.09 -0.99
N SER A 53 -17.24 -4.89 0.05
CA SER A 53 -18.30 -4.64 1.03
C SER A 53 -17.87 -3.76 2.21
N GLU A 54 -16.66 -3.94 2.73
CA GLU A 54 -16.22 -3.31 4.00
C GLU A 54 -15.28 -2.12 3.78
N LEU A 55 -14.57 -2.05 2.65
CA LEU A 55 -13.50 -1.05 2.46
C LEU A 55 -14.00 0.39 2.56
N LYS A 56 -15.24 0.68 2.14
CA LYS A 56 -15.81 2.02 2.22
C LYS A 56 -15.87 2.51 3.66
N GLU A 57 -16.34 1.66 4.57
CA GLU A 57 -16.45 1.98 5.99
C GLU A 57 -15.06 2.09 6.64
N HIS A 58 -14.15 1.17 6.31
CA HIS A 58 -12.78 1.26 6.80
C HIS A 58 -12.04 2.51 6.31
N LYS A 59 -12.23 2.92 5.05
CA LYS A 59 -11.70 4.18 4.52
C LYS A 59 -12.24 5.38 5.27
N LYS A 60 -13.55 5.40 5.57
CA LYS A 60 -14.17 6.48 6.34
C LYS A 60 -13.53 6.59 7.73
N LYS A 61 -13.44 5.48 8.47
CA LYS A 61 -12.79 5.42 9.79
C LYS A 61 -11.31 5.82 9.73
N ALA A 62 -10.62 5.45 8.67
CA ALA A 62 -9.23 5.82 8.47
C ALA A 62 -9.06 7.34 8.27
N LEU A 63 -9.95 7.95 7.48
CA LEU A 63 -9.97 9.40 7.28
C LEU A 63 -10.32 10.15 8.56
N GLU A 64 -11.30 9.67 9.34
CA GLU A 64 -11.62 10.22 10.66
C GLU A 64 -10.38 10.21 11.57
N LYS A 65 -9.72 9.06 11.69
CA LYS A 65 -8.46 8.93 12.45
C LYS A 65 -7.35 9.86 11.98
N ILE A 66 -7.16 10.00 10.67
CA ILE A 66 -6.15 10.91 10.12
C ILE A 66 -6.50 12.37 10.44
N ASN A 67 -7.78 12.73 10.35
CA ASN A 67 -8.25 14.08 10.66
C ASN A 67 -8.08 14.42 12.13
N ASP A 68 -8.35 13.47 13.03
CA ASP A 68 -8.14 13.63 14.48
C ASP A 68 -6.66 13.91 14.80
N GLU A 69 -5.74 13.38 14.00
CA GLU A 69 -4.29 13.55 14.14
C GLU A 69 -3.72 14.63 13.19
N ALA A 70 -4.56 15.40 12.50
CA ALA A 70 -4.13 16.27 11.39
C ALA A 70 -3.11 17.34 11.82
N GLU A 71 -3.26 17.91 13.02
CA GLU A 71 -2.33 18.90 13.56
C GLU A 71 -0.94 18.30 13.83
N HIS A 72 -0.89 17.07 14.36
CA HIS A 72 0.35 16.34 14.61
C HIS A 72 1.02 15.88 13.32
N LEU A 73 0.22 15.45 12.35
CA LEU A 73 0.71 14.97 11.07
C LEU A 73 1.13 16.12 10.13
N LYS A 74 0.80 17.39 10.45
CA LYS A 74 1.11 18.59 9.64
C LYS A 74 0.87 18.36 8.14
N LEU A 75 -0.19 17.64 7.78
CA LEU A 75 -0.42 17.17 6.40
C LEU A 75 -0.80 18.34 5.49
N SER A 76 0.05 18.62 4.51
CA SER A 76 -0.38 19.23 3.26
C SER A 76 -0.81 18.13 2.29
N ALA A 77 -1.72 18.46 1.36
CA ALA A 77 -2.19 17.52 0.35
C ALA A 77 -1.08 17.00 -0.59
N GLU A 78 0.10 17.62 -0.57
CA GLU A 78 1.22 17.35 -1.46
C GLU A 78 2.35 16.52 -0.82
N ASP A 79 2.28 16.23 0.49
CA ASP A 79 3.38 15.57 1.20
C ASP A 79 3.59 14.11 0.77
N PHE A 80 2.52 13.33 0.64
CA PHE A 80 2.57 11.96 0.13
C PHE A 80 1.22 11.51 -0.41
N HIS A 81 1.23 10.49 -1.26
CA HIS A 81 0.01 9.91 -1.80
C HIS A 81 -0.24 8.51 -1.23
N MET A 82 -1.38 8.29 -0.59
CA MET A 82 -1.77 6.97 -0.13
C MET A 82 -2.69 6.27 -1.13
N MET A 83 -2.35 5.03 -1.49
CA MET A 83 -3.11 4.22 -2.42
C MET A 83 -3.40 2.86 -1.81
N ILE A 84 -4.68 2.50 -1.76
CA ILE A 84 -5.13 1.18 -1.34
C ILE A 84 -5.15 0.29 -2.59
N ILE A 85 -4.28 -0.71 -2.62
CA ILE A 85 -4.02 -1.55 -3.78
C ILE A 85 -3.73 -2.98 -3.34
N THR A 86 -4.33 -3.97 -4.02
CA THR A 86 -4.05 -5.39 -3.75
C THR A 86 -2.75 -5.79 -4.43
N LEU A 87 -1.71 -6.09 -3.65
CA LEU A 87 -0.40 -6.48 -4.19
C LEU A 87 -0.16 -7.99 -4.00
N LEU A 88 1.01 -8.37 -3.49
CA LEU A 88 1.40 -9.77 -3.32
C LEU A 88 1.35 -10.22 -1.86
N GLY A 89 0.75 -9.41 -0.96
CA GLY A 89 0.50 -9.83 0.41
C GLY A 89 1.71 -9.83 1.35
N LEU A 90 2.82 -9.21 0.95
CA LEU A 90 4.08 -9.23 1.71
C LEU A 90 4.02 -8.34 2.96
N GLU A 91 3.56 -7.10 2.79
CA GLU A 91 3.46 -6.09 3.85
C GLU A 91 2.13 -5.35 3.77
N GLU A 92 1.59 -4.98 4.93
CA GLU A 92 0.33 -4.24 5.03
C GLU A 92 0.46 -2.82 4.44
N SER A 93 1.67 -2.26 4.47
CA SER A 93 2.01 -0.98 3.86
C SER A 93 3.42 -1.01 3.27
N THR A 94 3.60 -0.54 2.03
CA THR A 94 4.91 -0.37 1.41
C THR A 94 5.08 1.06 0.89
N PHE A 95 6.22 1.67 1.19
CA PHE A 95 6.57 3.03 0.81
C PHE A 95 7.43 3.02 -0.45
N VAL A 96 7.04 3.74 -1.50
CA VAL A 96 7.81 3.85 -2.75
C VAL A 96 7.90 5.31 -3.17
N GLU A 97 9.04 5.73 -3.70
CA GLU A 97 9.22 7.08 -4.22
C GLU A 97 8.97 7.11 -5.73
N THR A 98 8.08 7.99 -6.16
CA THR A 98 7.76 8.19 -7.57
C THR A 98 8.20 9.58 -8.02
N GLU A 99 8.75 9.68 -9.23
CA GLU A 99 9.25 10.96 -9.78
C GLU A 99 8.19 12.07 -9.83
N ARG A 100 6.90 11.73 -9.94
CA ARG A 100 5.81 12.72 -10.09
C ARG A 100 5.00 13.00 -8.83
N LYS A 101 4.85 12.03 -7.93
CA LYS A 101 4.00 12.16 -6.73
C LYS A 101 4.82 12.18 -5.43
N GLY A 102 6.15 12.18 -5.54
CA GLY A 102 7.02 12.00 -4.38
C GLY A 102 6.76 10.66 -3.72
N LEU A 103 6.69 10.67 -2.39
CA LEU A 103 6.43 9.49 -1.57
C LEU A 103 5.00 8.94 -1.79
N VAL A 104 4.89 7.66 -2.12
CA VAL A 104 3.64 6.95 -2.26
C VAL A 104 3.57 5.80 -1.26
N VAL A 105 2.49 5.74 -0.50
CA VAL A 105 2.19 4.70 0.49
C VAL A 105 1.20 3.72 -0.12
N LEU A 106 1.64 2.50 -0.39
CA LEU A 106 0.83 1.40 -0.92
C LEU A 106 0.28 0.60 0.25
N VAL A 107 -1.03 0.64 0.47
CA VAL A 107 -1.71 -0.10 1.55
C VAL A 107 -2.32 -1.35 0.93
N ASP A 108 -1.88 -2.54 1.38
CA ASP A 108 -2.25 -3.83 0.79
C ASP A 108 -3.26 -4.61 1.64
N PRO A 109 -4.55 -4.63 1.24
CA PRO A 109 -5.58 -5.37 1.97
C PRO A 109 -5.34 -6.89 1.94
N LEU A 110 -4.65 -7.43 0.92
CA LEU A 110 -4.29 -8.85 0.88
C LEU A 110 -3.32 -9.20 2.00
N ALA A 111 -2.29 -8.38 2.21
CA ALA A 111 -1.34 -8.59 3.30
C ALA A 111 -2.04 -8.52 4.67
N MET A 112 -3.00 -7.60 4.84
CA MET A 112 -3.78 -7.51 6.07
C MET A 112 -4.64 -8.76 6.30
N GLU A 113 -5.32 -9.25 5.26
CA GLU A 113 -6.14 -10.45 5.37
C GLU A 113 -5.31 -11.69 5.69
N LEU A 114 -4.18 -11.89 4.99
CA LEU A 114 -3.25 -13.00 5.25
C LEU A 114 -2.72 -12.98 6.69
N LYS A 115 -2.58 -11.79 7.29
CA LYS A 115 -2.08 -11.61 8.66
C LYS A 115 -3.19 -11.51 9.71
N GLY A 116 -4.47 -11.64 9.33
CA GLY A 116 -5.61 -11.50 10.25
C GLY A 116 -5.78 -10.09 10.84
N LYS A 117 -5.36 -9.05 10.10
CA LYS A 117 -5.33 -7.65 10.56
C LYS A 117 -6.30 -6.73 9.80
N PHE A 118 -7.19 -7.26 8.97
CA PHE A 118 -8.11 -6.43 8.18
C PHE A 118 -8.98 -5.53 9.06
N ASP A 119 -9.41 -5.99 10.23
CA ASP A 119 -10.21 -5.16 11.16
C ASP A 119 -9.42 -3.95 11.70
N ARG A 120 -8.08 -4.00 11.65
CA ARG A 120 -7.18 -2.90 12.01
C ARG A 120 -6.86 -1.97 10.84
N PHE A 121 -7.54 -2.10 9.70
CA PHE A 121 -7.27 -1.31 8.49
C PHE A 121 -7.07 0.18 8.76
N ALA A 122 -8.01 0.79 9.50
CA ALA A 122 -7.98 2.23 9.78
C ALA A 122 -6.76 2.64 10.62
N SER A 123 -6.38 1.81 11.60
CA SER A 123 -5.17 2.04 12.40
C SER A 123 -3.91 1.85 11.57
N ILE A 124 -3.83 0.83 10.71
CA ILE A 124 -2.67 0.60 9.85
C ILE A 124 -2.49 1.77 8.87
N VAL A 125 -3.58 2.30 8.32
CA VAL A 125 -3.55 3.49 7.48
C VAL A 125 -2.98 4.70 8.24
N LEU A 126 -3.45 4.94 9.46
CA LEU A 126 -2.92 6.04 10.30
C LEU A 126 -1.43 5.83 10.62
N GLU A 127 -1.05 4.64 11.09
CA GLU A 127 0.34 4.27 11.37
C GLU A 127 1.23 4.48 10.12
N SER A 128 0.72 4.15 8.94
CA SER A 128 1.42 4.37 7.67
C SER A 128 1.56 5.85 7.31
N ALA A 129 0.54 6.67 7.59
CA ALA A 129 0.59 8.11 7.40
C ALA A 129 1.61 8.77 8.33
N MET A 130 1.65 8.37 9.59
CA MET A 130 2.65 8.84 10.57
C MET A 130 4.08 8.48 10.11
N LYS A 131 4.29 7.24 9.68
CA LYS A 131 5.60 6.81 9.16
C LYS A 131 6.00 7.54 7.88
N ALA A 132 5.04 7.87 7.01
CA ALA A 132 5.30 8.68 5.82
C ALA A 132 5.79 10.09 6.21
N ARG A 133 5.17 10.70 7.23
CA ARG A 133 5.62 11.99 7.76
C ARG A 133 7.05 11.92 8.29
N GLU A 134 7.37 10.90 9.09
CA GLU A 134 8.74 10.72 9.61
C GLU A 134 9.80 10.61 8.50
N ILE A 135 9.47 9.90 7.40
CA ILE A 135 10.36 9.77 6.25
C ILE A 135 10.62 11.13 5.59
N LEU A 136 9.57 11.93 5.39
CA LEU A 136 9.66 13.26 4.78
C LEU A 136 10.44 14.25 5.65
N ASP A 137 10.22 14.22 6.96
CA ASP A 137 10.91 15.10 7.89
C ASP A 137 12.41 14.82 7.93
N ARG A 138 12.82 13.55 7.87
CA ARG A 138 14.24 13.15 7.77
C ARG A 138 14.88 13.56 6.45
N GLY A 139 14.15 13.44 5.34
CA GLY A 139 14.62 13.87 4.03
C GLY A 139 14.92 15.36 3.99
N ARG A 140 14.03 16.19 4.55
CA ARG A 140 14.20 17.65 4.62
C ARG A 140 15.38 18.09 5.49
N SER A 141 15.72 17.36 6.54
CA SER A 141 16.88 17.69 7.39
C SER A 141 18.22 17.55 6.66
N HIS A 142 18.33 16.64 5.69
CA HIS A 142 19.55 16.46 4.90
C HIS A 142 19.77 17.54 3.83
N ASP A 143 18.71 18.18 3.33
CA ASP A 143 18.81 19.24 2.31
C ASP A 143 19.25 20.59 2.89
N THR A 144 19.15 20.79 4.21
CA THR A 144 19.55 22.03 4.90
C THR A 144 21.03 22.09 5.32
N GLU A 145 21.78 21.00 5.12
CA GLU A 145 23.21 20.92 5.46
C GLU A 145 24.15 20.87 4.24
N SER A 146 23.64 21.12 3.02
CA SER A 146 24.43 21.15 1.77
C SER A 146 24.67 22.56 1.24
#